data_AF-A0A932D1A3-F1
#
_entry.id   AF-A0A932D1A3-F1
#
_cell.length_a   1.000
_cell.length_b   1.000
_cell.length_c   1.000
_cell.angle_alpha   90.00
_cell.angle_beta   90.00
_cell.angle_gamma   90.00
#
_symmetry.space_group_name_H-M   'P 1'
#
loop_
_entity.id
_entity.type
_entity.pdbx_description
1 polymer ?
#
loop_
_entity_poly.entity_id
_entity_poly.type
_entity_poly.pdbx_seq_one_letter_code
_entity_poly.pdbx_strand_id
1 'polypeptide(L)'
;MRSRLGLLLLAGGLAWAPSARAEQGTHFLLELHGGIAGTAADYLDLGWSFGGVVGVGGKFRGFPPRFYVVGSYRSSFFAGDGIHYGTGVPFEAWEADHDLAGGMRTVFPLWSRIFRLYVDVLGGTAGHTATLERQGERALQSTSWGGVFVLGVGLQARWHPSASAGLRFEWSIADRGADLVAVASGHGDDADNERKALYLSNTWYF
;
A
#
# COMPACT_ATOMS: atom_id res chain seq x y z
N MET A 1 27.54 8.67 24.25
CA MET A 1 28.08 7.70 23.26
C MET A 1 27.03 7.51 22.18
N ARG A 2 27.30 7.96 20.94
CA ARG A 2 26.33 8.01 19.83
C ARG A 2 26.54 6.81 18.91
N SER A 3 25.45 6.11 18.60
CA SER A 3 25.36 4.90 17.79
C SER A 3 25.82 5.16 16.35
N ARG A 4 27.03 4.69 15.99
CA ARG A 4 27.56 4.64 14.62
C ARG A 4 27.43 3.25 13.99
N LEU A 5 26.38 2.50 14.32
CA LEU A 5 26.21 1.11 13.87
C LEU A 5 25.19 0.92 12.72
N GLY A 6 24.53 1.98 12.25
CA GLY A 6 23.42 1.86 11.29
C GLY A 6 23.79 1.83 9.80
N LEU A 7 25.02 2.17 9.40
CA LEU A 7 25.34 2.46 7.99
C LEU A 7 26.12 1.36 7.23
N LEU A 8 26.44 0.24 7.89
CA LEU A 8 27.30 -0.80 7.30
C LEU A 8 26.55 -1.94 6.59
N LEU A 9 25.22 -2.05 6.76
CA LEU A 9 24.41 -3.09 6.10
C LEU A 9 24.01 -2.76 4.65
N LEU A 10 24.18 -1.51 4.19
CA LEU A 10 23.92 -1.12 2.80
C LEU A 10 25.12 -1.33 1.86
N ALA A 11 26.34 -1.42 2.39
CA ALA A 11 27.56 -1.52 1.57
C ALA A 11 27.99 -2.98 1.26
N GLY A 12 27.62 -3.95 2.09
CA GLY A 12 28.07 -5.34 1.96
C GLY A 12 27.35 -6.20 0.91
N GLY A 13 26.22 -5.73 0.35
CA GLY A 13 25.40 -6.49 -0.61
C GLY A 13 25.85 -6.38 -2.08
N LEU A 14 26.91 -5.62 -2.37
CA LEU A 14 27.38 -5.36 -3.73
C LEU A 14 28.39 -6.41 -4.27
N ALA A 15 28.57 -7.55 -3.58
CA ALA A 15 29.27 -8.70 -4.14
C ALA A 15 28.39 -9.39 -5.21
N TRP A 16 28.32 -8.75 -6.38
CA TRP A 16 27.47 -9.13 -7.49
C TRP A 16 27.98 -10.41 -8.15
N ALA A 17 27.15 -11.46 -8.09
CA ALA A 17 27.36 -12.66 -8.89
C ALA A 17 27.46 -12.27 -10.38
N PRO A 18 28.53 -12.66 -11.08
CA PRO A 18 28.74 -12.24 -12.46
C PRO A 18 27.70 -12.86 -13.40
N SER A 19 27.30 -12.04 -14.37
CA SER A 19 26.66 -12.42 -15.65
C SER A 19 25.26 -13.05 -15.60
N ALA A 20 24.27 -12.20 -15.31
CA ALA A 20 22.97 -12.30 -15.98
C ALA A 20 23.14 -12.02 -17.47
N ARG A 21 23.31 -13.08 -18.27
CA ARG A 21 23.05 -13.01 -19.71
C ARG A 21 21.68 -12.36 -19.90
N ALA A 22 21.69 -11.27 -20.64
CA ALA A 22 20.74 -10.20 -20.49
C ALA A 22 19.37 -10.59 -21.05
N GLU A 23 18.38 -10.76 -20.17
CA GLU A 23 16.98 -10.48 -20.50
C GLU A 23 16.86 -8.96 -20.72
N GLN A 24 17.41 -8.49 -21.84
CA GLN A 24 17.16 -7.17 -22.40
C GLN A 24 15.81 -7.25 -23.10
N GLY A 25 14.93 -6.31 -22.80
CA GLY A 25 13.60 -6.27 -23.39
C GLY A 25 12.61 -5.51 -22.54
N THR A 26 11.50 -5.19 -23.19
CA THR A 26 10.27 -4.73 -22.55
C THR A 26 9.69 -5.91 -21.77
N HIS A 27 9.32 -5.66 -20.52
CA HIS A 27 8.62 -6.61 -19.66
C HIS A 27 7.31 -5.98 -19.24
N PHE A 28 6.28 -6.81 -19.17
CA PHE A 28 5.01 -6.49 -18.56
C PHE A 28 4.95 -7.08 -17.16
N LEU A 29 4.20 -6.41 -16.29
CA LEU A 29 3.97 -6.81 -14.91
C LEU A 29 2.48 -6.82 -14.67
N LEU A 30 1.99 -7.91 -14.07
CA LEU A 30 0.69 -8.00 -13.43
C LEU A 30 0.91 -8.52 -12.01
N GLU A 31 0.35 -7.85 -11.02
CA GLU A 31 0.33 -8.28 -9.63
C GLU A 31 -1.09 -8.20 -9.10
N LEU A 32 -1.49 -9.22 -8.35
CA LEU A 32 -2.70 -9.21 -7.54
C LEU A 32 -2.27 -9.40 -6.08
N HIS A 33 -2.90 -8.67 -5.18
CA HIS A 33 -2.60 -8.76 -3.76
C HIS A 33 -3.85 -8.61 -2.87
N GLY A 34 -3.80 -9.28 -1.72
CA GLY A 34 -4.87 -9.29 -0.72
C GLY A 34 -4.29 -9.45 0.68
N GLY A 35 -4.92 -8.81 1.66
CA GLY A 35 -4.41 -8.78 3.03
C GLY A 35 -5.22 -7.87 3.94
N ILE A 36 -4.53 -7.30 4.92
CA ILE A 36 -5.11 -6.49 5.99
C ILE A 36 -4.59 -5.05 5.92
N ALA A 37 -5.42 -4.11 6.34
CA ALA A 37 -5.07 -2.70 6.45
C ALA A 37 -5.45 -2.16 7.83
N GLY A 38 -4.69 -1.17 8.31
CA GLY A 38 -5.05 -0.32 9.43
C GLY A 38 -5.14 1.13 8.98
N THR A 39 -6.04 1.87 9.60
CA THR A 39 -6.16 3.32 9.50
C THR A 39 -5.73 3.96 10.83
N ALA A 40 -5.62 5.28 10.88
CA ALA A 40 -5.32 6.01 12.10
C ALA A 40 -6.57 6.30 12.97
N ALA A 41 -7.78 6.12 12.42
CA ALA A 41 -9.01 6.06 13.21
C ALA A 41 -8.94 4.91 14.23
N ASP A 42 -9.02 5.24 15.51
CA ASP A 42 -8.94 4.32 16.65
C ASP A 42 -10.26 3.58 16.92
N TYR A 43 -11.38 4.12 16.43
CA TYR A 43 -12.70 3.47 16.46
C TYR A 43 -12.89 2.40 15.36
N LEU A 44 -11.92 2.23 14.45
CA LEU A 44 -11.96 1.21 13.41
C LEU A 44 -11.01 0.06 13.70
N ASP A 45 -11.52 -1.15 13.50
CA ASP A 45 -10.69 -2.35 13.52
C ASP A 45 -9.82 -2.47 12.25
N LEU A 46 -8.90 -3.44 12.29
CA LEU A 46 -8.16 -3.84 11.08
C LEU A 46 -9.14 -4.25 9.98
N GLY A 47 -9.00 -3.61 8.83
CA GLY A 47 -9.82 -3.83 7.66
C GLY A 47 -9.23 -4.85 6.68
N TRP A 48 -10.08 -5.32 5.77
CA TRP A 48 -9.64 -6.11 4.62
C TRP A 48 -9.21 -5.20 3.48
N SER A 49 -8.14 -5.57 2.79
CA SER A 49 -7.65 -4.81 1.63
C SER A 49 -7.24 -5.72 0.49
N PHE A 50 -7.61 -5.34 -0.73
CA PHE A 50 -7.23 -6.05 -1.95
C PHE A 50 -6.95 -5.07 -3.07
N GLY A 51 -6.18 -5.51 -4.06
CA GLY A 51 -5.79 -4.66 -5.15
C GLY A 51 -4.94 -5.37 -6.19
N GLY A 52 -4.45 -4.58 -7.13
CA GLY A 52 -3.55 -5.06 -8.15
C GLY A 52 -2.69 -3.95 -8.72
N VAL A 53 -1.63 -4.38 -9.41
CA VAL A 53 -0.70 -3.51 -10.11
C VAL A 53 -0.50 -4.05 -11.51
N VAL A 54 -0.57 -3.16 -12.50
CA VAL A 54 -0.15 -3.45 -13.87
C VAL A 54 1.01 -2.53 -14.22
N GLY A 55 1.93 -2.98 -15.06
CA GLY A 55 3.05 -2.14 -15.44
C GLY A 55 3.79 -2.60 -16.68
N VAL A 56 4.58 -1.68 -17.21
CA VAL A 56 5.50 -1.92 -18.32
C VAL A 56 6.86 -1.36 -17.93
N GLY A 57 7.90 -2.11 -18.25
CA GLY A 57 9.24 -1.78 -17.78
C GLY A 57 10.33 -2.54 -18.49
N GLY A 58 11.53 -2.45 -17.93
CA GLY A 58 12.70 -3.05 -18.52
C GLY A 58 13.91 -3.02 -17.61
N LYS A 59 15.04 -3.37 -18.20
CA LYS A 59 16.34 -3.44 -17.53
C LYS A 59 17.38 -2.69 -18.36
N PHE A 60 18.12 -1.78 -17.72
CA PHE A 60 19.26 -1.13 -18.37
C PHE A 60 20.45 -2.09 -18.51
N ARG A 61 21.23 -1.92 -19.58
CA ARG A 61 22.42 -2.74 -19.82
C ARG A 61 23.45 -2.52 -18.72
N GLY A 62 23.91 -3.60 -18.08
CA GLY A 62 24.89 -3.55 -17.00
C GLY A 62 24.34 -3.13 -15.63
N PHE A 63 23.06 -2.78 -15.54
CA PHE A 63 22.42 -2.37 -14.29
C PHE A 63 21.41 -3.45 -13.83
N PRO A 64 21.60 -4.12 -12.68
CA PRO A 64 20.76 -5.23 -12.24
C PRO A 64 19.31 -4.88 -11.95
N PRO A 65 19.00 -3.74 -11.30
CA PRO A 65 17.61 -3.37 -11.04
C PRO A 65 16.78 -3.25 -12.31
N ARG A 66 15.51 -3.64 -12.19
CA ARG A 66 14.48 -3.41 -13.22
C ARG A 66 13.62 -2.23 -12.80
N PHE A 67 13.17 -1.46 -13.78
CA PHE A 67 12.30 -0.32 -13.57
C PHE A 67 11.02 -0.51 -14.35
N TYR A 68 9.90 -0.21 -13.70
CA TYR A 68 8.57 -0.27 -14.31
C TYR A 68 7.84 1.05 -14.05
N VAL A 69 7.12 1.51 -15.06
CA VAL A 69 6.00 2.43 -14.88
C VAL A 69 4.79 1.56 -14.56
N VAL A 70 4.10 1.89 -13.47
CA VAL A 70 3.00 1.06 -12.97
C VAL A 70 1.73 1.89 -12.72
N GLY A 71 0.59 1.24 -12.89
CA GLY A 71 -0.72 1.68 -12.42
C GLY A 71 -1.26 0.69 -11.39
N SER A 72 -1.93 1.19 -10.37
CA SER A 72 -2.43 0.43 -9.23
C SER A 72 -3.87 0.79 -8.93
N TYR A 73 -4.66 -0.22 -8.59
CA TYR A 73 -5.96 -0.08 -7.96
C TYR A 73 -5.95 -0.80 -6.62
N ARG A 74 -6.53 -0.18 -5.60
CA ARG A 74 -6.67 -0.76 -4.25
C ARG A 74 -8.06 -0.46 -3.70
N SER A 75 -8.62 -1.41 -2.97
CA SER A 75 -9.86 -1.26 -2.22
C SER A 75 -9.63 -1.73 -0.78
N SER A 76 -10.08 -0.96 0.20
CA SER A 76 -10.00 -1.31 1.62
C SER A 76 -11.35 -1.11 2.29
N PHE A 77 -11.68 -1.98 3.24
CA PHE A 77 -12.96 -1.97 3.97
C PHE A 77 -12.69 -2.10 5.46
N PHE A 78 -13.20 -1.16 6.23
CA PHE A 78 -13.07 -1.09 7.68
C PHE A 78 -14.46 -1.06 8.31
N ALA A 79 -14.56 -1.63 9.51
CA ALA A 79 -15.73 -1.53 10.35
C ALA A 79 -15.26 -1.46 11.80
N GLY A 80 -16.05 -0.84 12.65
CA GLY A 80 -15.78 -0.78 14.08
C GLY A 80 -16.93 -0.15 14.84
N ASP A 81 -16.82 -0.18 16.15
CA ASP A 81 -17.76 0.44 17.06
C ASP A 81 -17.01 1.32 18.07
N GLY A 82 -17.72 2.29 18.63
CA GLY A 82 -17.13 3.23 19.57
C GLY A 82 -18.17 3.94 20.42
N ILE A 83 -17.68 4.80 21.31
CA ILE A 83 -18.51 5.66 22.15
C ILE A 83 -18.16 7.10 21.81
N HIS A 84 -19.17 7.89 21.42
CA HIS A 84 -18.96 9.29 21.08
C HIS A 84 -18.49 10.09 22.30
N TYR A 85 -17.32 10.74 22.21
CA TYR A 85 -16.68 11.42 23.35
C TYR A 85 -17.54 12.51 24.00
N GLY A 86 -18.34 13.23 23.22
CA GLY A 86 -19.15 14.34 23.74
C GLY A 86 -20.51 13.94 24.33
N THR A 87 -21.07 12.81 23.90
CA THR A 87 -22.47 12.43 24.25
C THR A 87 -22.56 11.11 25.00
N GLY A 88 -21.49 10.29 24.99
CA GLY A 88 -21.49 8.95 25.58
C GLY A 88 -22.36 7.93 24.83
N VAL A 89 -22.89 8.29 23.65
CA VAL A 89 -23.77 7.42 22.87
C VAL A 89 -22.91 6.44 22.06
N PRO A 90 -23.23 5.13 22.08
CA PRO A 90 -22.53 4.15 21.25
C PRO A 90 -22.85 4.38 19.77
N PHE A 91 -21.86 4.13 18.91
CA PHE A 91 -21.99 4.20 17.46
C PHE A 91 -21.32 3.01 16.78
N GLU A 92 -21.79 2.70 15.58
CA GLU A 92 -21.14 1.80 14.64
C GLU A 92 -20.66 2.61 13.44
N ALA A 93 -19.47 2.29 12.93
CA ALA A 93 -18.88 2.96 11.79
C ALA A 93 -18.43 1.95 10.74
N TRP A 94 -18.61 2.32 9.48
CA TRP A 94 -18.13 1.56 8.32
C TRP A 94 -17.44 2.51 7.36
N GLU A 95 -16.27 2.11 6.87
CA GLU A 95 -15.51 2.88 5.90
C GLU A 95 -15.06 2.01 4.72
N ALA A 96 -15.14 2.56 3.52
CA ALA A 96 -14.60 1.99 2.30
C ALA A 96 -13.74 2.99 1.56
N ASP A 97 -12.56 2.54 1.17
CA ASP A 97 -11.61 3.30 0.39
C ASP A 97 -11.34 2.66 -0.96
N HIS A 98 -11.17 3.51 -1.97
CA HIS A 98 -10.80 3.13 -3.32
C HIS A 98 -9.67 4.02 -3.84
N ASP A 99 -8.50 3.44 -4.09
CA ASP A 99 -7.35 4.20 -4.58
C ASP A 99 -7.01 3.83 -6.02
N LEU A 100 -6.72 4.84 -6.81
CA LEU A 100 -6.17 4.74 -8.15
C LEU A 100 -4.88 5.53 -8.20
N ALA A 101 -3.75 4.84 -8.36
CA ALA A 101 -2.43 5.46 -8.32
C ALA A 101 -1.54 5.01 -9.47
N GLY A 102 -0.62 5.89 -9.88
CA GLY A 102 0.39 5.58 -10.88
C GLY A 102 1.77 6.06 -10.42
N GLY A 103 2.82 5.42 -10.93
CA GLY A 103 4.17 5.82 -10.58
C GLY A 103 5.24 4.84 -11.02
N MET A 104 6.26 4.70 -10.18
CA MET A 104 7.43 3.89 -10.50
C MET A 104 7.60 2.74 -9.52
N ARG A 105 7.97 1.57 -10.06
CA ARG A 105 8.45 0.41 -9.31
C ARG A 105 9.89 0.12 -9.68
N THR A 106 10.75 -0.04 -8.67
CA THR A 106 12.12 -0.53 -8.84
C THR A 106 12.26 -1.92 -8.22
N VAL A 107 12.76 -2.89 -8.97
CA VAL A 107 12.93 -4.28 -8.53
C VAL A 107 14.40 -4.66 -8.48
N PHE A 108 14.89 -4.99 -7.29
CA PHE A 108 16.24 -5.44 -7.00
C PHE A 108 16.28 -6.97 -6.90
N PRO A 109 17.05 -7.67 -7.75
CA PRO A 109 17.26 -9.10 -7.58
C PRO A 109 18.14 -9.35 -6.35
N LEU A 110 17.70 -10.27 -5.48
CA LEU A 110 18.44 -10.77 -4.32
C LEU A 110 18.79 -12.26 -4.52
N TRP A 111 19.77 -12.78 -3.78
CA TRP A 111 20.21 -14.19 -3.74
C TRP A 111 19.86 -15.05 -4.97
N SER A 112 20.77 -15.13 -5.93
CA SER A 112 20.60 -15.97 -7.14
C SER A 112 19.32 -15.68 -7.96
N ARG A 113 18.71 -14.50 -7.79
CA ARG A 113 17.47 -14.04 -8.44
C ARG A 113 16.20 -14.80 -8.04
N ILE A 114 16.30 -15.67 -7.03
CA ILE A 114 15.15 -16.36 -6.44
C ILE A 114 14.32 -15.31 -5.69
N PHE A 115 14.98 -14.51 -4.85
CA PHE A 115 14.33 -13.43 -4.13
C PHE A 115 14.41 -12.12 -4.90
N ARG A 116 13.40 -11.26 -4.74
CA ARG A 116 13.36 -9.92 -5.31
C ARG A 116 12.81 -8.98 -4.25
N LEU A 117 13.53 -7.89 -4.00
CA LEU A 117 13.01 -6.76 -3.25
C LEU A 117 12.48 -5.74 -4.25
N TYR A 118 11.32 -5.16 -4.03
CA TYR A 118 10.85 -4.04 -4.82
C TYR A 118 10.39 -2.87 -3.96
N VAL A 119 10.46 -1.68 -4.54
CA VAL A 119 9.99 -0.42 -3.96
C VAL A 119 9.11 0.29 -4.96
N ASP A 120 7.96 0.75 -4.51
CA ASP A 120 6.98 1.51 -5.27
C ASP A 120 6.88 2.93 -4.72
N VAL A 121 6.88 3.92 -5.61
CA VAL A 121 6.56 5.31 -5.28
C VAL A 121 5.47 5.77 -6.24
N LEU A 122 4.27 5.94 -5.73
CA LEU A 122 3.06 6.20 -6.52
C LEU A 122 2.35 7.47 -6.03
N GLY A 123 1.67 8.14 -6.96
CA GLY A 123 0.75 9.24 -6.68
C GLY A 123 -0.56 9.04 -7.46
N GLY A 124 -1.66 9.54 -6.93
CA GLY A 124 -2.97 9.38 -7.58
C GLY A 124 -4.12 10.00 -6.81
N THR A 125 -5.28 9.33 -6.89
CA THR A 125 -6.50 9.73 -6.18
C THR A 125 -7.02 8.62 -5.27
N ALA A 126 -7.63 9.03 -4.16
CA ALA A 126 -8.35 8.19 -3.22
C ALA A 126 -9.81 8.65 -3.16
N GLY A 127 -10.76 7.74 -3.36
CA GLY A 127 -12.16 7.91 -3.00
C GLY A 127 -12.40 7.27 -1.64
N HIS A 128 -13.18 7.94 -0.79
CA HIS A 128 -13.49 7.50 0.55
C HIS A 128 -15.00 7.59 0.77
N THR A 129 -15.58 6.55 1.37
CA THR A 129 -16.99 6.51 1.77
C THR A 129 -17.06 6.06 3.22
N ALA A 130 -17.72 6.84 4.06
CA ALA A 130 -17.92 6.52 5.47
C ALA A 130 -19.40 6.57 5.84
N THR A 131 -19.81 5.67 6.71
CA THR A 131 -21.14 5.64 7.32
C THR A 131 -20.99 5.54 8.83
N LEU A 132 -21.74 6.34 9.57
CA LEU A 132 -21.81 6.30 11.03
C LEU A 132 -23.26 6.20 11.47
N GLU A 133 -23.56 5.17 12.27
CA GLU A 133 -24.88 4.91 12.81
C GLU A 133 -24.87 5.06 14.34
N ARG A 134 -25.83 5.82 14.86
CA ARG A 134 -26.04 6.03 16.30
C ARG A 134 -27.44 5.63 16.69
N GLN A 135 -27.58 5.07 17.89
CA GLN A 135 -28.87 4.64 18.38
C GLN A 135 -29.86 5.82 18.49
N GLY A 136 -30.96 5.75 17.73
CA GLY A 136 -32.02 6.76 17.75
C GLY A 136 -31.75 7.99 16.87
N GLU A 137 -30.64 8.03 16.15
CA GLU A 137 -30.31 9.08 15.18
C GLU A 137 -30.36 8.55 13.75
N ARG A 138 -30.36 9.46 12.76
CA ARG A 138 -30.22 9.07 11.35
C ARG A 138 -28.76 8.73 11.07
N ALA A 139 -28.52 7.70 10.27
CA ALA A 139 -27.19 7.38 9.77
C ALA A 139 -26.58 8.61 9.06
N LEU A 140 -25.36 8.95 9.43
CA LEU A 140 -24.55 9.95 8.76
C LEU A 140 -23.73 9.25 7.68
N GLN A 141 -23.72 9.80 6.48
CA GLN A 141 -22.94 9.28 5.36
C GLN A 141 -22.08 10.40 4.79
N SER A 142 -20.81 10.08 4.53
CA SER A 142 -19.83 10.96 3.91
C SER A 142 -19.24 10.29 2.68
N THR A 143 -18.92 11.11 1.66
CA THR A 143 -18.16 10.67 0.50
C THR A 143 -17.23 11.78 0.10
N SER A 144 -15.94 11.48 0.02
CA SER A 144 -14.90 12.44 -0.35
C SER A 144 -13.93 11.85 -1.35
N TRP A 145 -13.25 12.74 -2.07
CA TRP A 145 -12.20 12.39 -3.01
C TRP A 145 -10.99 13.27 -2.74
N GLY A 146 -9.82 12.66 -2.86
CA GLY A 146 -8.57 13.26 -2.45
C GLY A 146 -7.40 12.85 -3.32
N GLY A 147 -6.29 13.57 -3.16
CA GLY A 147 -4.99 13.09 -3.64
C GLY A 147 -4.49 11.94 -2.77
N VAL A 148 -3.69 11.03 -3.30
CA VAL A 148 -3.01 10.00 -2.50
C VAL A 148 -1.55 9.85 -2.92
N PHE A 149 -0.68 9.70 -1.95
CA PHE A 149 0.70 9.28 -2.11
C PHE A 149 0.89 7.89 -1.50
N VAL A 150 1.57 7.00 -2.20
CA VAL A 150 1.77 5.61 -1.77
C VAL A 150 3.24 5.23 -1.86
N LEU A 151 3.77 4.71 -0.76
CA LEU A 151 5.06 4.06 -0.67
C LEU A 151 4.86 2.56 -0.41
N GLY A 152 5.29 1.72 -1.34
CA GLY A 152 5.22 0.28 -1.21
C GLY A 152 6.61 -0.35 -1.09
N VAL A 153 6.78 -1.36 -0.25
CA VAL A 153 7.97 -2.21 -0.19
C VAL A 153 7.54 -3.66 -0.18
N GLY A 154 8.10 -4.50 -1.05
CA GLY A 154 7.74 -5.91 -1.10
C GLY A 154 8.92 -6.84 -1.32
N LEU A 155 8.79 -8.04 -0.77
CA LEU A 155 9.73 -9.14 -0.91
C LEU A 155 9.04 -10.31 -1.60
N GLN A 156 9.57 -10.75 -2.73
CA GLN A 156 9.01 -11.81 -3.55
C GLN A 156 9.97 -12.98 -3.69
N ALA A 157 9.45 -14.19 -3.63
CA ALA A 157 10.14 -15.42 -3.99
C ALA A 157 9.62 -15.92 -5.34
N ARG A 158 10.55 -16.13 -6.27
CA ARG A 158 10.27 -16.68 -7.60
C ARG A 158 10.04 -18.19 -7.48
N TRP A 159 8.83 -18.63 -7.79
CA TRP A 159 8.48 -20.06 -7.86
C TRP A 159 8.36 -20.56 -9.31
N HIS A 160 8.29 -19.65 -10.30
CA HIS A 160 8.30 -19.96 -11.72
C HIS A 160 9.12 -18.90 -12.50
N PRO A 161 9.70 -19.20 -13.67
CA PRO A 161 10.45 -18.19 -14.45
C PRO A 161 9.71 -16.87 -14.67
N SER A 162 8.39 -16.95 -14.89
CA SER A 162 7.49 -15.81 -15.09
C SER A 162 6.64 -15.45 -13.87
N ALA A 163 6.75 -16.14 -12.72
CA ALA A 163 5.88 -15.87 -11.59
C ALA A 163 6.58 -15.90 -10.22
N SER A 164 6.07 -15.09 -9.31
CA SER A 164 6.56 -14.98 -7.93
C SER A 164 5.43 -14.74 -6.95
N ALA A 165 5.62 -15.14 -5.71
CA ALA A 165 4.71 -14.85 -4.60
C ALA A 165 5.49 -14.14 -3.50
N GLY A 166 4.84 -13.29 -2.71
CA GLY A 166 5.57 -12.48 -1.74
C GLY A 166 4.71 -11.72 -0.75
N LEU A 167 5.40 -11.01 0.13
CA LEU A 167 4.81 -10.06 1.06
C LEU A 167 5.00 -8.64 0.54
N ARG A 168 4.00 -7.80 0.75
CA ARG A 168 4.04 -6.37 0.42
C ARG A 168 3.56 -5.58 1.62
N PHE A 169 4.37 -4.64 2.07
CA PHE A 169 3.94 -3.58 2.98
C PHE A 169 3.66 -2.31 2.17
N GLU A 170 2.59 -1.62 2.50
CA GLU A 170 2.20 -0.38 1.87
C GLU A 170 1.88 0.67 2.93
N TRP A 171 2.39 1.88 2.71
CA TRP A 171 2.08 3.06 3.48
C TRP A 171 1.50 4.10 2.53
N SER A 172 0.34 4.66 2.86
CA SER A 172 -0.32 5.65 2.03
C SER A 172 -0.82 6.82 2.84
N ILE A 173 -0.65 8.02 2.29
CA ILE A 173 -1.16 9.28 2.83
C ILE A 173 -2.13 9.84 1.80
N ALA A 174 -3.38 10.05 2.19
CA ALA A 174 -4.40 10.68 1.37
C ALA A 174 -4.69 12.11 1.86
N ASP A 175 -5.10 13.02 0.98
CA ASP A 175 -5.61 14.34 1.36
C ASP A 175 -7.11 14.35 1.08
N ARG A 176 -7.92 14.03 2.09
CA ARG A 176 -9.37 13.74 1.93
C ARG A 176 -10.27 14.94 2.24
N GLY A 177 -9.70 16.10 2.57
CA GLY A 177 -10.44 17.20 3.18
C GLY A 177 -11.00 16.83 4.55
N ALA A 178 -11.90 17.67 5.09
CA ALA A 178 -12.48 17.42 6.41
C ALA A 178 -13.45 16.24 6.38
N ASP A 179 -13.21 15.21 7.20
CA ASP A 179 -14.12 14.09 7.31
C ASP A 179 -15.24 14.37 8.31
N LEU A 180 -16.45 14.55 7.79
CA LEU A 180 -17.64 14.78 8.60
C LEU A 180 -17.93 13.61 9.55
N VAL A 181 -17.54 12.37 9.21
CA VAL A 181 -17.75 11.21 10.09
C VAL A 181 -16.77 11.24 11.26
N ALA A 182 -15.48 11.49 11.01
CA ALA A 182 -14.48 11.68 12.07
C ALA A 182 -14.79 12.86 13.01
N VAL A 183 -15.20 13.99 12.44
CA VAL A 183 -15.65 15.15 13.22
C VAL A 183 -16.90 14.81 14.02
N ALA A 184 -17.87 14.14 13.39
CA ALA A 184 -19.08 13.72 14.08
C ALA A 184 -18.76 12.73 15.19
N SER A 185 -17.87 11.75 15.01
CA SER A 185 -17.50 10.74 16.01
C SER A 185 -16.70 11.32 17.20
N GLY A 186 -16.22 12.56 17.08
CA GLY A 186 -15.53 13.29 18.14
C GLY A 186 -14.01 13.05 18.17
N HIS A 187 -13.44 12.46 17.11
CA HIS A 187 -12.02 12.12 17.03
C HIS A 187 -11.16 13.24 16.39
N GLY A 188 -11.79 14.30 15.89
CA GLY A 188 -11.10 15.46 15.31
C GLY A 188 -10.75 15.28 13.83
N ASP A 189 -10.28 16.37 13.20
CA ASP A 189 -10.06 16.44 11.74
C ASP A 189 -8.68 15.90 11.30
N ASP A 190 -7.77 15.71 12.25
CA ASP A 190 -6.35 15.42 11.97
C ASP A 190 -6.03 13.91 11.91
N ALA A 191 -7.00 13.02 12.12
CA ALA A 191 -6.75 11.59 12.34
C ALA A 191 -6.63 10.74 11.07
N ASP A 192 -7.25 11.07 9.93
CA ASP A 192 -7.71 9.99 9.02
C ASP A 192 -7.08 9.88 7.63
N ASN A 193 -5.88 10.41 7.49
CA ASN A 193 -5.21 10.48 6.19
C ASN A 193 -4.14 9.40 5.99
N GLU A 194 -3.75 8.68 7.04
CA GLU A 194 -2.70 7.66 6.98
C GLU A 194 -3.28 6.24 7.00
N ARG A 195 -2.83 5.40 6.07
CA ARG A 195 -3.14 3.96 6.05
C ARG A 195 -1.89 3.12 5.88
N LYS A 196 -1.88 1.97 6.57
CA LYS A 196 -0.82 0.96 6.49
C LYS A 196 -1.44 -0.36 6.14
N ALA A 197 -0.88 -1.08 5.18
CA ALA A 197 -1.40 -2.38 4.78
C ALA A 197 -0.30 -3.41 4.57
N LEU A 198 -0.64 -4.67 4.85
CA LEU A 198 0.22 -5.82 4.67
C LEU A 198 -0.51 -6.85 3.81
N TYR A 199 0.11 -7.23 2.69
CA TYR A 199 -0.48 -8.12 1.71
C TYR A 199 0.34 -9.37 1.46
N LEU A 200 -0.36 -10.43 1.09
CA LEU A 200 0.18 -11.48 0.24
C LEU A 200 -0.04 -11.08 -1.23
N SER A 201 0.99 -11.28 -2.05
CA SER A 201 1.00 -10.89 -3.46
C SER A 201 1.40 -12.05 -4.35
N ASN A 202 0.81 -12.12 -5.54
CA ASN A 202 1.25 -12.97 -6.64
C ASN A 202 1.51 -12.09 -7.86
N THR A 203 2.66 -12.27 -8.50
CA THR A 203 3.13 -11.41 -9.59
C THR A 203 3.57 -12.25 -10.77
N TRP A 204 3.09 -11.85 -11.95
CA TRP A 204 3.45 -12.41 -13.24
C TRP A 204 4.24 -11.39 -14.07
N TYR A 205 5.29 -11.89 -14.73
CA TYR A 205 6.17 -11.15 -15.62
C TYR A 205 6.12 -11.81 -16.99
N PHE A 206 5.79 -11.06 -18.04
CA PHE A 206 5.66 -11.56 -19.41
C PHE A 206 6.17 -10.56 -20.45
#